data_AF-A0A2D4FPT6-F1
#
_entry.id   AF-A0A2D4FPT6-F1
#
_cell.length_a   1.000
_cell.length_b   1.000
_cell.length_c   1.000
_cell.angle_alpha   90.00
_cell.angle_beta   90.00
_cell.angle_gamma   90.00
#
_symmetry.space_group_name_H-M   'P 1'
#
loop_
_entity.id
_entity.type
_entity.pdbx_description
1 polymer ?
#
loop_
_entity_poly.entity_id
_entity_poly.type
_entity_poly.pdbx_seq_one_letter_code
_entity_poly.pdbx_strand_id
1 'polypeptide(L)'
;TGWKPLNKEKGKELKDPDQLYTTLKNLLAQIKTHPSAWPFMEPVKKSEAPDYYEIIRFPIDLKTMTERLKNRYYITKKLFIADLQRVITNCREYNPPESDYCKCANTLEKFFYFKLKEGGLIDK
;
A
#
# COMPACT_ATOMS: atom_id res chain seq x y z
N THR A 1 -5.12 12.19 -43.77
CA THR A 1 -5.41 12.54 -42.37
C THR A 1 -4.75 11.49 -41.47
N GLY A 2 -3.56 11.80 -40.93
CA GLY A 2 -2.75 10.82 -40.20
C GLY A 2 -3.02 10.86 -38.70
N TRP A 3 -3.65 9.82 -38.17
CA TRP A 3 -3.70 9.59 -36.73
C TRP A 3 -2.30 9.23 -36.23
N LYS A 4 -1.75 10.03 -35.31
CA LYS A 4 -0.60 9.63 -34.48
C LYS A 4 -1.14 9.15 -33.14
N PRO A 5 -0.80 7.95 -32.65
CA PRO A 5 -1.17 7.56 -31.31
C PRO A 5 -0.37 8.44 -30.34
N LEU A 6 -1.08 9.12 -29.42
CA LEU A 6 -0.45 9.71 -28.25
C LEU A 6 0.30 8.58 -27.53
N ASN A 7 1.62 8.71 -27.48
CA ASN A 7 2.46 7.84 -26.69
C ASN A 7 2.06 8.09 -25.22
N LYS A 8 1.13 7.28 -24.69
CA LYS A 8 0.89 7.21 -23.25
C LYS A 8 2.22 6.75 -22.67
N GLU A 9 2.95 7.67 -22.04
CA GLU A 9 4.14 7.35 -21.29
C GLU A 9 3.74 6.31 -20.23
N LYS A 10 3.95 5.03 -20.56
CA LYS A 10 3.82 3.94 -19.60
C LYS A 10 4.92 4.18 -18.60
N GLY A 11 4.59 4.71 -17.41
CA GLY A 11 5.55 4.93 -16.34
C GLY A 11 6.45 3.71 -16.20
N LYS A 12 7.76 3.90 -16.42
CA LYS A 12 8.76 2.83 -16.66
C LYS A 12 8.50 1.67 -15.70
N GLU A 13 8.05 0.54 -16.26
CA GLU A 13 7.94 -0.69 -15.49
C GLU A 13 9.38 -1.14 -15.16
N LEU A 14 9.68 -1.32 -13.88
CA LEU A 14 10.99 -1.80 -13.46
C LEU A 14 11.19 -3.19 -14.07
N LYS A 15 12.12 -3.30 -15.02
CA LYS A 15 12.35 -4.54 -15.79
C LYS A 15 13.12 -5.58 -15.00
N ASP A 16 13.81 -5.16 -13.94
CA ASP A 16 14.62 -6.03 -13.07
C ASP A 16 13.82 -6.39 -11.80
N PRO A 17 13.47 -7.68 -11.61
CA PRO A 17 12.77 -8.16 -10.41
C PRO A 17 13.50 -7.89 -9.09
N ASP A 18 14.82 -7.88 -9.07
CA ASP A 18 15.60 -7.62 -7.85
C ASP A 18 15.69 -6.13 -7.54
N GLN A 19 15.78 -5.29 -8.58
CA GLN A 19 15.62 -3.85 -8.43
C GLN A 19 14.23 -3.52 -7.88
N LEU A 20 13.16 -4.08 -8.46
CA LEU A 20 11.79 -3.89 -7.97
C LEU A 20 11.68 -4.33 -6.50
N TYR A 21 12.15 -5.53 -6.17
CA TYR A 21 12.13 -6.02 -4.79
C TYR A 21 12.83 -5.08 -3.81
N THR A 22 14.02 -4.59 -4.16
CA THR A 22 14.79 -3.66 -3.33
C THR A 22 14.05 -2.33 -3.15
N THR A 23 13.48 -1.78 -4.21
CA THR A 23 12.67 -0.56 -4.15
C THR A 23 11.45 -0.73 -3.24
N LEU A 24 10.69 -1.81 -3.41
CA LEU A 24 9.51 -2.09 -2.59
C LEU A 24 9.87 -2.36 -1.12
N LYS A 25 11.01 -3.03 -0.85
CA LYS A 25 11.53 -3.25 0.49
C LYS A 25 11.86 -1.96 1.20
N ASN A 26 12.57 -1.05 0.53
CA ASN A 26 12.94 0.25 1.09
C ASN A 26 11.70 1.14 1.32
N LEU A 27 10.72 1.08 0.42
CA LEU A 27 9.46 1.79 0.58
C LEU A 27 8.65 1.25 1.78
N LEU A 28 8.50 -0.07 1.89
CA LEU A 28 7.78 -0.68 3.00
C LEU A 28 8.46 -0.39 4.35
N ALA A 29 9.79 -0.37 4.39
CA ALA A 29 10.53 0.01 5.59
C ALA A 29 10.20 1.44 6.04
N GLN A 30 10.22 2.41 5.10
CA GLN A 30 9.88 3.81 5.40
C GLN A 30 8.42 3.98 5.88
N ILE A 31 7.49 3.25 5.26
CA ILE A 31 6.07 3.27 5.66
C ILE A 31 5.90 2.75 7.09
N LYS A 32 6.56 1.65 7.44
CA LYS A 32 6.49 1.05 8.78
C LYS A 32 7.09 1.94 9.88
N THR A 33 8.04 2.80 9.54
CA THR A 33 8.64 3.76 10.49
C THR A 33 7.85 5.05 10.65
N HIS A 34 6.81 5.27 9.84
CA HIS A 34 6.00 6.47 9.91
C HIS A 34 5.18 6.49 11.23
N PRO A 35 5.09 7.62 11.96
CA PRO A 35 4.37 7.68 13.24
C PRO A 35 2.90 7.23 13.16
N SER A 36 2.23 7.46 12.03
CA SER A 36 0.84 7.02 11.80
C SER A 36 0.69 5.56 11.33
N ALA A 37 1.76 4.75 11.31
CA ALA A 37 1.69 3.37 10.85
C ALA A 37 1.20 2.38 11.92
N TRP A 38 1.18 2.79 13.20
CA TRP A 38 0.93 1.92 14.35
C TRP A 38 -0.34 1.05 14.23
N PRO A 39 -1.50 1.49 13.67
CA PRO A 39 -2.67 0.63 13.59
C PRO A 39 -2.55 -0.51 12.58
N PHE A 40 -1.61 -0.39 11.65
CA PHE A 40 -1.50 -1.25 10.48
C PHE A 40 -0.32 -2.21 10.60
N MET A 41 0.41 -2.20 11.72
CA MET A 41 1.64 -2.97 11.88
C MET A 41 1.39 -4.48 11.93
N GLU A 42 0.24 -4.91 12.45
CA GLU A 42 -0.16 -6.30 12.63
C GLU A 42 -1.59 -6.55 12.16
N PRO A 43 -1.99 -7.80 11.90
CA PRO A 43 -3.37 -8.14 11.63
C PRO A 43 -4.30 -7.71 12.78
N VAL A 44 -5.46 -7.16 12.45
CA VAL A 44 -6.49 -6.79 13.43
C VAL A 44 -6.94 -8.03 14.21
N LYS A 45 -6.88 -7.98 15.54
CA LYS A 45 -7.27 -9.12 16.37
C LYS A 45 -8.79 -9.14 16.58
N LYS A 46 -9.40 -10.32 16.48
CA LYS A 46 -10.83 -10.52 16.81
C LYS A 46 -11.20 -10.08 18.23
N SER A 47 -10.25 -10.12 19.17
CA SER A 47 -10.48 -9.63 20.53
C SER A 47 -10.63 -8.11 20.62
N GLU A 48 -10.07 -7.36 19.66
CA GLU A 48 -10.13 -5.89 19.59
C GLU A 48 -11.29 -5.44 18.70
N ALA A 49 -11.62 -6.24 17.68
CA ALA A 49 -12.65 -5.96 16.68
C ALA A 49 -13.39 -7.26 16.29
N PRO A 50 -14.42 -7.68 17.06
CA PRO A 50 -15.04 -9.01 16.92
C PRO A 50 -15.66 -9.31 15.56
N ASP A 51 -16.26 -8.31 14.92
CA ASP A 51 -16.97 -8.38 13.64
C ASP A 51 -16.09 -8.00 12.43
N TYR A 52 -14.80 -7.68 12.65
CA TYR A 52 -13.91 -7.16 11.60
C TYR A 52 -13.84 -8.06 10.36
N TYR A 53 -13.73 -9.38 10.56
CA TYR A 53 -13.60 -10.34 9.46
C TYR A 53 -14.94 -10.71 8.80
N GLU A 54 -16.06 -10.26 9.35
CA GLU A 54 -17.38 -10.37 8.73
C GLU A 54 -17.63 -9.17 7.80
N ILE A 55 -17.15 -8.00 8.20
CA ILE A 55 -17.26 -6.75 7.43
C ILE A 55 -16.17 -6.68 6.35
N ILE A 56 -14.90 -6.84 6.74
CA ILE A 56 -13.73 -6.68 5.86
C ILE A 56 -13.38 -8.01 5.20
N ARG A 57 -13.75 -8.13 3.91
CA ARG A 57 -13.58 -9.35 3.11
C ARG A 57 -12.12 -9.71 2.80
N PHE A 58 -11.26 -8.70 2.70
CA PHE A 58 -9.87 -8.87 2.29
C PHE A 58 -8.92 -8.19 3.30
N PRO A 59 -8.77 -8.75 4.51
CA PRO A 59 -7.89 -8.19 5.52
C PRO A 59 -6.44 -8.18 5.05
N ILE A 60 -5.72 -7.12 5.40
CA ILE A 60 -4.30 -6.91 5.08
C ILE A 60 -3.69 -5.96 6.11
N ASP A 61 -2.40 -6.10 6.33
CA ASP A 61 -1.60 -5.33 7.28
C ASP A 61 -0.13 -5.31 6.84
N LEU A 62 0.70 -4.47 7.46
CA LEU A 62 2.10 -4.27 7.06
C LEU A 62 3.00 -5.48 7.40
N LYS A 63 2.64 -6.32 8.38
CA LYS A 63 3.35 -7.59 8.64
C LYS A 63 3.06 -8.59 7.52
N THR A 64 1.79 -8.78 7.15
CA THR A 64 1.40 -9.62 6.01
C THR A 64 2.04 -9.11 4.71
N MET A 65 2.07 -7.79 4.49
CA MET A 65 2.78 -7.22 3.34
C MET A 65 4.29 -7.49 3.37
N THR A 66 4.92 -7.46 4.55
CA THR A 66 6.34 -7.81 4.72
C THR A 66 6.59 -9.27 4.32
N GLU A 67 5.71 -10.18 4.73
CA GLU A 67 5.80 -11.61 4.40
C GLU A 67 5.59 -11.86 2.90
N ARG A 68 4.57 -11.24 2.30
CA ARG A 68 4.33 -11.28 0.84
C ARG A 68 5.55 -10.79 0.06
N LEU A 69 6.15 -9.68 0.49
CA LEU A 69 7.36 -9.16 -0.16
C LEU A 69 8.51 -10.17 -0.09
N LYS A 70 8.82 -10.70 1.10
CA LYS A 70 9.87 -11.71 1.30
C LYS A 70 9.66 -12.95 0.41
N ASN A 71 8.41 -13.35 0.22
CA ASN A 71 8.02 -14.49 -0.62
C ASN A 71 7.91 -14.15 -2.12
N ARG A 72 8.46 -13.01 -2.56
CA ARG A 72 8.45 -12.55 -3.97
C ARG A 72 7.04 -12.44 -4.58
N TYR A 73 6.00 -12.21 -3.77
CA TYR A 73 4.62 -12.07 -4.25
C TYR A 73 4.42 -10.82 -5.12
N TYR A 74 5.10 -9.71 -4.79
CA TYR A 74 4.97 -8.45 -5.54
C TYR A 74 5.84 -8.42 -6.79
N ILE A 75 5.54 -9.27 -7.76
CA ILE A 75 6.20 -9.31 -9.07
C ILE A 75 5.92 -8.07 -9.93
N THR A 76 4.92 -7.26 -9.56
CA THR A 76 4.67 -5.95 -10.16
C THR A 76 4.39 -4.92 -9.07
N LYS A 77 4.73 -3.65 -9.34
CA LYS A 77 4.41 -2.54 -8.44
C LYS A 77 2.91 -2.39 -8.16
N LYS A 78 2.05 -2.79 -9.12
CA LYS A 78 0.59 -2.72 -8.97
C LYS A 78 0.07 -3.60 -7.85
N LEU A 79 0.63 -4.81 -7.68
CA LEU A 79 0.25 -5.71 -6.59
C LEU A 79 0.55 -5.10 -5.21
N PHE A 80 1.73 -4.48 -5.09
CA PHE A 80 2.13 -3.81 -3.84
C PHE A 80 1.26 -2.59 -3.53
N ILE A 81 0.99 -1.75 -4.54
CA ILE A 81 0.13 -0.58 -4.40
C ILE A 81 -1.30 -0.98 -4.01
N ALA A 82 -1.83 -2.04 -4.62
CA ALA A 82 -3.16 -2.54 -4.29
C ALA A 82 -3.29 -2.96 -2.82
N ASP A 83 -2.28 -3.66 -2.27
CA ASP A 83 -2.27 -4.04 -0.86
C ASP A 83 -2.16 -2.83 0.08
N LEU A 84 -1.31 -1.86 -0.26
CA LEU A 84 -1.20 -0.61 0.49
C LEU A 84 -2.50 0.19 0.51
N GLN A 85 -3.13 0.36 -0.65
CA GLN A 85 -4.43 1.03 -0.75
C GLN A 85 -5.47 0.27 0.07
N ARG A 86 -5.44 -1.07 0.04
CA ARG A 86 -6.37 -1.90 0.79
C ARG A 86 -6.22 -1.76 2.32
N VAL A 87 -5.00 -1.58 2.84
CA VAL A 87 -4.80 -1.24 4.27
C VAL A 87 -5.61 0.03 4.62
N ILE A 88 -5.56 1.05 3.77
CA ILE A 88 -6.23 2.33 4.00
C ILE A 88 -7.75 2.21 3.82
N THR A 89 -8.22 1.56 2.75
CA THR A 89 -9.65 1.44 2.48
C THR A 89 -10.35 0.59 3.52
N ASN A 90 -9.76 -0.53 3.94
CA ASN A 90 -10.32 -1.37 4.99
C ASN A 90 -10.44 -0.59 6.31
N CYS A 91 -9.43 0.23 6.63
CA CYS A 91 -9.47 1.08 7.81
C CYS A 91 -10.65 2.06 7.76
N ARG A 92 -10.84 2.75 6.63
CA ARG A 92 -11.96 3.70 6.43
C ARG A 92 -13.33 3.04 6.36
N GLU A 93 -13.40 1.80 5.89
CA GLU A 93 -14.64 1.03 5.80
C GLU A 93 -15.09 0.55 7.18
N TYR A 94 -14.16 0.10 8.01
CA TYR A 94 -14.48 -0.42 9.34
C TYR A 94 -14.66 0.66 10.41
N ASN A 95 -13.83 1.72 10.38
CA ASN A 95 -13.78 2.70 11.47
C ASN A 95 -14.60 3.97 11.15
N PRO A 96 -15.16 4.65 12.16
CA PRO A 96 -15.78 5.96 11.98
C PRO A 96 -14.81 6.96 11.34
N PRO A 97 -15.27 7.87 10.44
CA PRO A 97 -14.40 8.82 9.76
C PRO A 97 -13.56 9.72 10.70
N GLU A 98 -14.09 10.03 11.88
CA GLU A 98 -13.48 10.90 12.89
C GLU A 98 -12.51 10.16 13.81
N SER A 99 -12.41 8.84 13.69
CA SER A 99 -11.52 8.00 14.50
C SER A 99 -10.04 8.32 14.26
N ASP A 100 -9.21 8.08 15.28
CA ASP A 100 -7.76 8.23 15.16
C ASP A 100 -7.17 7.23 14.15
N TYR A 101 -7.83 6.08 13.95
CA TYR A 101 -7.49 5.12 12.91
C TYR A 101 -7.64 5.71 11.50
N CYS A 102 -8.78 6.35 11.21
CA CYS A 102 -9.02 7.03 9.94
C CYS A 102 -8.06 8.22 9.73
N LYS A 103 -7.76 9.00 10.78
CA LYS A 103 -6.74 10.07 10.72
C LYS A 103 -5.36 9.52 10.39
N CYS A 104 -4.98 8.40 10.99
CA CYS A 104 -3.73 7.70 10.70
C CYS A 104 -3.69 7.19 9.26
N ALA A 105 -4.78 6.57 8.79
CA ALA A 105 -4.92 6.08 7.41
C ALA A 105 -4.75 7.21 6.39
N ASN A 106 -5.42 8.34 6.61
CA ASN A 106 -5.32 9.53 5.74
C ASN A 106 -3.91 10.12 5.69
N THR A 107 -3.23 10.17 6.84
CA THR A 107 -1.85 10.68 6.92
C THR A 107 -0.89 9.73 6.22
N LEU A 108 -1.01 8.43 6.48
CA LEU A 108 -0.13 7.42 5.88
C LEU A 108 -0.35 7.30 4.37
N GLU A 109 -1.58 7.45 3.89
CA GLU A 109 -1.91 7.47 2.47
C GLU A 109 -1.17 8.58 1.73
N LYS A 110 -1.22 9.81 2.25
CA LYS A 110 -0.47 10.94 1.69
C LYS A 110 1.02 10.67 1.67
N PHE A 111 1.56 10.13 2.76
CA PHE A 111 2.98 9.81 2.88
C PHE A 111 3.43 8.78 1.84
N PHE A 112 2.74 7.65 1.70
CA PHE A 112 3.19 6.65 0.73
C PHE A 112 2.98 7.11 -0.71
N TYR A 113 1.95 7.90 -1.04
CA TYR A 113 1.81 8.45 -2.39
C TYR A 113 2.97 9.38 -2.74
N PHE A 114 3.39 10.23 -1.79
CA PHE A 114 4.61 11.03 -1.94
C PHE A 114 5.82 10.13 -2.22
N LYS A 115 6.00 9.04 -1.46
CA LYS A 115 7.10 8.10 -1.65
C LYS A 115 7.02 7.28 -2.95
N LEU A 116 5.82 6.93 -3.41
CA LEU A 116 5.61 6.27 -4.70
C LEU A 116 6.02 7.19 -5.86
N LYS A 117 5.72 8.50 -5.77
CA LYS A 117 6.16 9.50 -6.75
C LYS A 117 7.67 9.70 -6.70
N GLU A 118 8.23 9.88 -5.51
CA GLU A 118 9.68 10.03 -5.28
C GLU A 118 10.47 8.84 -5.84
N GLY A 119 9.96 7.62 -5.65
CA GLY A 119 10.56 6.39 -6.17
C GLY A 119 10.28 6.10 -7.66
N GLY A 120 9.58 6.98 -8.38
CA GLY A 120 9.23 6.78 -9.80
C GLY A 120 8.29 5.58 -10.05
N LEU A 121 7.56 5.13 -9.02
CA LEU A 121 6.65 3.99 -9.11
C LEU A 121 5.29 4.38 -9.71
N ILE A 122 4.89 5.63 -9.54
CA ILE A 122 3.72 6.21 -10.19
C ILE A 122 4.11 7.51 -10.91
N ASP A 123 3.30 7.94 -11.86
CA ASP A 123 3.54 9.17 -12.61
C ASP A 123 3.48 10.40 -11.68
N LYS A 124 4.23 11.45 -12.06
CA LYS A 124 4.35 12.70 -11.28
C LYS A 124 3.02 13.46 -11.22
#